data_AF-A0A1G2YPI1-F1
#
_entry.id   AF-A0A1G2YPI1-F1
#
_cell.length_a   1.000
_cell.length_b   1.000
_cell.length_c   1.000
_cell.angle_alpha   90.00
_cell.angle_beta   90.00
_cell.angle_gamma   90.00
#
_symmetry.space_group_name_H-M   'P 1'
#
loop_
_entity.id
_entity.type
_entity.pdbx_description
1 polymer ?
#
loop_
_entity_poly.entity_id
_entity_poly.type
_entity_poly.pdbx_seq_one_letter_code
_entity_poly.pdbx_strand_id
1 'polypeptide(L)'
;MIERIFGHRGHYLVAHENGSICGVLPLTHIRSKLFGNRFVSQPFCDYGGPLVRNSTARDALYEHAIELANSNDCETIEFRNTAAMPYEMYLRTDKVCMHLPLACDSGEVWKGLRPQIRNRIRQAEKSGITVTNGQYELLDDFYRLWTTRMRELGTPCYSRKLFGAILDTFSNNSRIFLAHSNGKVAAALFSYALNGCAFTR
;
A
#
# COMPACT_ATOMS: atom_id res chain seq x y z
N MET A 1 -0.73 -10.15 -8.17
CA MET A 1 -1.80 -10.00 -7.16
C MET A 1 -2.96 -9.14 -7.67
N ILE A 2 -2.69 -7.89 -8.09
CA ILE A 2 -3.74 -6.96 -8.55
C ILE A 2 -4.57 -7.54 -9.70
N GLU A 3 -3.92 -8.04 -10.74
CA GLU A 3 -4.59 -8.66 -11.88
C GLU A 3 -5.50 -9.83 -11.47
N ARG A 4 -5.03 -10.71 -10.59
CA ARG A 4 -5.81 -11.85 -10.09
C ARG A 4 -7.05 -11.44 -9.29
N ILE A 5 -6.96 -10.36 -8.49
CA ILE A 5 -8.01 -9.96 -7.55
C ILE A 5 -9.01 -8.98 -8.18
N PHE A 6 -8.51 -8.05 -9.00
CA PHE A 6 -9.30 -6.96 -9.57
C PHE A 6 -9.52 -7.09 -11.08
N GLY A 7 -8.84 -8.02 -11.76
CA GLY A 7 -8.95 -8.20 -13.21
C GLY A 7 -8.28 -7.09 -14.04
N HIS A 8 -7.49 -6.22 -13.41
CA HIS A 8 -6.76 -5.17 -14.11
C HIS A 8 -5.42 -5.69 -14.61
N ARG A 9 -5.19 -5.60 -15.92
CA ARG A 9 -3.98 -6.13 -16.56
C ARG A 9 -2.73 -5.38 -16.10
N GLY A 10 -1.70 -6.13 -15.70
CA GLY A 10 -0.39 -5.57 -15.37
C GLY A 10 0.52 -5.47 -16.60
N HIS A 11 1.27 -4.38 -16.69
CA HIS A 11 2.34 -4.16 -17.65
C HIS A 11 3.60 -3.80 -16.86
N TYR A 12 4.62 -4.65 -16.90
CA TYR A 12 5.84 -4.50 -16.10
C TYR A 12 6.99 -4.13 -17.03
N LEU A 13 7.34 -2.84 -17.05
CA LEU A 13 8.40 -2.32 -17.90
C LEU A 13 9.75 -2.50 -17.20
N VAL A 14 10.77 -2.88 -17.97
CA VAL A 14 12.13 -3.11 -17.47
C VAL A 14 13.12 -2.43 -18.40
N ALA A 15 13.99 -1.59 -17.82
CA ALA A 15 15.11 -0.98 -18.54
C ALA A 15 16.37 -1.81 -18.31
N HIS A 16 17.10 -2.06 -19.40
CA HIS A 16 18.36 -2.80 -19.40
C HIS A 16 19.50 -1.89 -19.88
N GLU A 17 20.64 -1.99 -19.23
CA GLU A 17 21.89 -1.34 -19.62
C GLU A 17 23.02 -2.37 -19.51
N ASN A 18 23.74 -2.62 -20.60
CA ASN A 18 24.82 -3.61 -20.68
C ASN A 18 24.43 -5.00 -20.12
N GLY A 19 23.20 -5.45 -20.43
CA GLY A 19 22.66 -6.74 -19.98
C GLY A 19 22.16 -6.76 -18.52
N SER A 20 22.31 -5.67 -17.76
CA SER A 20 21.85 -5.55 -16.37
C SER A 20 20.56 -4.74 -16.28
N ILE A 21 19.67 -5.12 -15.34
CA ILE A 21 18.47 -4.32 -15.05
C ILE A 21 18.89 -3.01 -14.37
N CYS A 22 18.55 -1.88 -14.98
CA CYS A 22 18.83 -0.54 -14.46
C CYS A 22 17.57 0.23 -14.08
N GLY A 23 16.38 -0.28 -14.39
CA GLY A 23 15.13 0.29 -13.93
C GLY A 23 13.92 -0.61 -14.12
N VAL A 24 12.89 -0.40 -13.31
CA VAL A 24 11.58 -1.05 -13.42
C VAL A 24 10.46 -0.04 -13.23
N LEU A 25 9.36 -0.23 -13.96
CA LEU A 25 8.14 0.56 -13.81
C LEU A 25 6.93 -0.38 -13.93
N PRO A 26 6.23 -0.69 -12.83
CA PRO A 26 4.93 -1.34 -12.92
C PRO A 26 3.92 -0.34 -13.48
N LEU A 27 3.00 -0.82 -14.31
CA LEU A 27 1.83 -0.13 -14.79
C LEU A 27 0.65 -1.10 -14.69
N THR A 28 -0.51 -0.61 -14.27
CA THR A 28 -1.76 -1.35 -14.27
C THR A 28 -2.77 -0.65 -15.16
N HIS A 29 -3.29 -1.38 -16.14
CA HIS A 29 -4.30 -0.90 -17.07
C HIS A 29 -5.68 -0.95 -16.39
N ILE A 30 -6.26 0.20 -16.12
CA ILE A 30 -7.58 0.33 -15.51
C ILE A 30 -8.54 0.89 -16.56
N ARG A 31 -9.40 0.02 -17.06
CA ARG A 31 -10.47 0.37 -18.00
C ARG A 31 -11.83 0.28 -17.32
N SER A 32 -12.54 1.39 -17.25
CA SER A 32 -13.87 1.49 -16.64
C SER A 32 -14.82 2.27 -17.54
N LYS A 33 -16.07 1.83 -17.62
CA LYS A 33 -17.13 2.58 -18.31
C LYS A 33 -17.46 3.92 -17.62
N LEU A 34 -17.20 4.02 -16.32
CA LEU A 34 -17.52 5.21 -15.50
C LEU A 34 -16.30 6.11 -15.25
N PHE A 35 -15.09 5.54 -15.29
CA PHE A 35 -13.87 6.25 -14.87
C PHE A 35 -12.81 6.36 -15.97
N GLY A 36 -13.17 6.05 -17.22
CA GLY A 36 -12.32 6.15 -18.39
C GLY A 36 -11.31 5.03 -18.53
N ASN A 37 -10.35 5.25 -19.41
CA ASN A 37 -9.26 4.32 -19.74
C ASN A 37 -7.91 4.92 -19.34
N ARG A 38 -7.15 4.27 -18.45
CA ARG A 38 -5.89 4.83 -17.94
C ARG A 38 -4.88 3.81 -17.49
N PHE A 39 -3.62 4.23 -17.45
CA PHE A 39 -2.57 3.53 -16.73
C PHE A 39 -2.34 4.15 -15.35
N VAL A 40 -2.14 3.30 -14.35
CA VAL A 40 -1.68 3.71 -13.01
C VAL A 40 -0.50 2.85 -12.64
N SER A 41 0.62 3.45 -12.28
CA SER A 41 1.86 2.73 -11.95
C SER A 41 1.66 1.59 -10.93
N GLN A 42 1.18 1.91 -9.74
CA GLN A 42 0.80 0.90 -8.75
C GLN A 42 -0.50 1.29 -8.03
N PRO A 43 -1.67 0.89 -8.57
CA PRO A 43 -2.94 1.21 -7.93
C PRO A 43 -3.06 0.50 -6.58
N PHE A 44 -3.90 1.05 -5.71
CA PHE A 44 -4.17 0.52 -4.35
C PHE A 44 -2.95 0.57 -3.39
N CYS A 45 -1.84 1.14 -3.83
CA CYS A 45 -0.70 1.53 -3.00
C CYS A 45 -0.57 3.06 -2.97
N ASP A 46 0.08 3.56 -1.93
CA ASP A 46 0.31 4.99 -1.72
C ASP A 46 1.50 5.51 -2.56
N TYR A 47 2.38 4.62 -3.00
CA TYR A 47 3.48 4.88 -3.94
C TYR A 47 3.74 3.67 -4.85
N GLY A 48 4.56 3.84 -5.88
CA GLY A 48 5.01 2.77 -6.76
C GLY A 48 5.26 3.18 -8.22
N GLY A 49 5.78 4.38 -8.46
CA GLY A 49 6.27 4.77 -9.79
C GLY A 49 7.65 4.20 -10.11
N PRO A 50 8.40 4.80 -11.06
CA PRO A 50 9.64 4.21 -11.58
C PRO A 50 10.71 4.04 -10.49
N LEU A 51 11.32 2.86 -10.43
CA LEU A 51 12.50 2.58 -9.61
C LEU A 51 13.69 2.39 -10.53
N VAL A 52 14.65 3.32 -10.49
CA VAL A 52 15.71 3.45 -11.51
C VAL A 52 17.05 3.79 -10.88
N ARG A 53 18.15 3.36 -11.52
CA ARG A 53 19.53 3.67 -11.07
C ARG A 53 20.07 4.99 -11.60
N ASN A 54 19.56 5.47 -12.73
CA ASN A 54 20.01 6.70 -13.38
C ASN A 54 18.86 7.37 -14.15
N SER A 55 19.08 8.61 -14.60
CA SER A 55 18.07 9.39 -15.34
C SER A 55 17.77 8.80 -16.72
N THR A 56 18.77 8.22 -17.40
CA THR A 56 18.57 7.61 -18.72
C THR A 56 17.57 6.47 -18.67
N ALA A 57 17.66 5.59 -17.67
CA ALA A 57 16.68 4.53 -17.44
C ALA A 57 15.28 5.07 -17.10
N ARG A 58 15.21 6.17 -16.34
CA ARG A 58 13.94 6.86 -16.05
C ARG A 58 13.27 7.36 -17.32
N ASP A 59 14.03 8.07 -18.15
CA ASP A 59 13.54 8.71 -19.36
C ASP A 59 13.06 7.64 -20.36
N ALA A 60 13.83 6.56 -20.56
CA ALA A 60 13.41 5.43 -21.38
C ALA A 60 12.12 4.75 -20.88
N LEU A 61 11.98 4.53 -19.57
CA LEU A 61 10.75 3.94 -19.00
C LEU A 61 9.55 4.88 -19.11
N TYR A 62 9.77 6.18 -18.96
CA TYR A 62 8.72 7.19 -19.08
C TYR A 62 8.21 7.31 -20.52
N GLU A 63 9.12 7.42 -21.50
CA GLU A 63 8.78 7.46 -22.93
C GLU A 63 8.03 6.20 -23.34
N HIS A 64 8.53 5.03 -22.96
CA HIS A 64 7.87 3.77 -23.28
C HIS A 64 6.49 3.62 -22.59
N ALA A 65 6.32 4.17 -21.39
CA ALA A 65 5.01 4.22 -20.75
C ALA A 65 4.01 5.08 -21.52
N ILE A 66 4.46 6.19 -22.13
CA ILE A 66 3.64 7.04 -22.99
C ILE A 66 3.25 6.31 -24.28
N GLU A 67 4.20 5.66 -24.95
CA GLU A 67 3.93 4.84 -26.13
C GLU A 67 2.91 3.74 -25.83
N LEU A 68 3.06 3.07 -24.68
CA LEU A 68 2.14 2.05 -24.23
C LEU A 68 0.75 2.63 -23.94
N ALA A 69 0.65 3.81 -23.34
CA ALA A 69 -0.62 4.47 -23.10
C ALA A 69 -1.33 4.85 -24.41
N ASN A 70 -0.59 5.44 -25.36
CA ASN A 70 -1.12 5.82 -26.66
C ASN A 70 -1.62 4.61 -27.45
N SER A 71 -0.84 3.52 -27.49
CA SER A 71 -1.23 2.28 -28.18
C SER A 71 -2.41 1.53 -27.53
N ASN A 72 -2.78 1.89 -26.30
CA ASN A 72 -3.92 1.31 -25.58
C ASN A 72 -5.08 2.31 -25.41
N ASP A 73 -5.07 3.42 -26.14
CA ASP A 73 -6.08 4.51 -26.09
C ASP A 73 -6.33 5.02 -24.67
N CYS A 74 -5.29 5.06 -23.83
CA CYS A 74 -5.39 5.56 -22.46
C CYS A 74 -5.44 7.09 -22.47
N GLU A 75 -6.44 7.65 -21.80
CA GLU A 75 -6.62 9.11 -21.65
C GLU A 75 -5.56 9.73 -20.73
N THR A 76 -5.08 8.96 -19.74
CA THR A 76 -4.14 9.43 -18.73
C THR A 76 -3.18 8.33 -18.25
N ILE A 77 -2.03 8.76 -17.72
CA ILE A 77 -1.10 7.94 -16.95
C ILE A 77 -0.88 8.60 -15.58
N GLU A 78 -1.07 7.83 -14.50
CA GLU A 78 -0.79 8.27 -13.13
C GLU A 78 0.46 7.57 -12.58
N PHE A 79 1.51 8.35 -12.32
CA PHE A 79 2.70 7.90 -11.60
C PHE A 79 2.57 8.24 -10.11
N ARG A 80 2.62 7.21 -9.25
CA ARG A 80 2.49 7.36 -7.79
C ARG A 80 3.88 7.47 -7.17
N ASN A 81 4.36 8.70 -7.07
CA ASN A 81 5.69 8.99 -6.55
C ASN A 81 5.64 9.81 -5.26
N THR A 82 6.67 9.66 -4.44
CA THR A 82 6.89 10.49 -3.25
C THR A 82 7.59 11.82 -3.59
N ALA A 83 8.13 11.94 -4.80
CA ALA A 83 8.75 13.16 -5.32
C ALA A 83 8.24 13.44 -6.74
N ALA A 84 8.26 14.71 -7.13
CA ALA A 84 7.93 15.11 -8.49
C ALA A 84 8.93 14.49 -9.49
N MET A 85 8.41 14.01 -10.62
CA MET A 85 9.27 13.63 -11.75
C MET A 85 9.68 14.88 -12.53
N PRO A 86 10.84 14.89 -13.20
CA PRO A 86 11.33 16.06 -13.92
C PRO A 86 10.69 16.19 -15.32
N TYR A 87 9.38 16.03 -15.39
CA TYR A 87 8.58 16.19 -16.60
C TYR A 87 7.43 17.15 -16.31
N GLU A 88 6.91 17.80 -17.35
CA GLU A 88 5.75 18.67 -17.24
C GLU A 88 4.48 17.81 -17.06
N MET A 89 4.15 17.53 -15.80
CA MET A 89 2.99 16.72 -15.42
C MET A 89 2.13 17.48 -14.41
N TYR A 90 0.83 17.19 -14.43
CA TYR A 90 -0.05 17.65 -13.36
C TYR A 90 0.34 16.99 -12.02
N LEU A 91 0.72 17.81 -11.04
CA LEU A 91 1.14 17.35 -9.72
C LEU A 91 -0.02 17.34 -8.73
N ARG A 92 -0.15 16.24 -7.99
CA ARG A 92 -1.09 16.11 -6.88
C ARG A 92 -0.34 16.01 -5.56
N THR A 93 -0.55 16.99 -4.69
CA THR A 93 0.08 17.10 -3.36
C THR A 93 -0.93 16.96 -2.21
N ASP A 94 -2.18 16.62 -2.54
CA ASP A 94 -3.28 16.47 -1.59
C ASP A 94 -3.26 15.15 -0.80
N LYS A 95 -2.32 14.25 -1.10
CA LYS A 95 -2.13 12.98 -0.38
C LYS A 95 -1.03 13.09 0.66
N VAL A 96 -1.34 12.71 1.89
CA VAL A 96 -0.40 12.69 3.03
C VAL A 96 -0.18 11.25 3.48
N CYS A 97 1.10 10.87 3.64
CA CYS A 97 1.49 9.58 4.21
C CYS A 97 2.21 9.81 5.56
N MET A 98 1.90 8.99 6.55
CA MET A 98 2.53 9.05 7.87
C MET A 98 3.61 7.97 7.97
N HIS A 99 4.85 8.38 8.20
CA HIS A 99 5.99 7.47 8.36
C HIS A 99 6.47 7.46 9.80
N LEU A 100 6.62 6.27 10.37
CA LEU A 100 7.24 6.05 11.68
C LEU A 100 8.55 5.29 11.48
N PRO A 101 9.73 5.91 11.71
CA PRO A 101 11.00 5.19 11.74
C PRO A 101 10.98 4.13 12.84
N LEU A 102 11.34 2.90 12.47
CA LEU A 102 11.45 1.79 13.41
C LEU A 102 12.93 1.51 13.69
N ALA A 103 13.27 1.46 14.98
CA ALA A 103 14.57 0.97 15.43
C ALA A 103 14.52 -0.56 15.55
N CYS A 104 15.69 -1.21 15.53
CA CYS A 104 15.80 -2.65 15.76
C CYS A 104 15.32 -3.03 17.17
N ASP A 105 15.51 -2.15 18.15
CA ASP A 105 15.02 -2.33 19.51
C ASP A 105 13.64 -1.68 19.71
N SER A 106 12.67 -2.48 20.16
CA SER A 106 11.31 -2.00 20.44
C SER A 106 11.26 -0.99 21.59
N GLY A 107 12.20 -1.08 22.55
CA GLY A 107 12.33 -0.14 23.65
C GLY A 107 12.76 1.26 23.19
N GLU A 108 13.61 1.34 22.17
CA GLU A 108 13.97 2.59 21.50
C GLU A 108 12.78 3.21 20.77
N VAL A 109 12.04 2.42 20.00
CA VAL A 109 10.79 2.89 19.35
C VAL A 109 9.83 3.43 20.39
N TRP A 110 9.63 2.70 21.50
CA TRP A 110 8.79 3.12 22.60
C TRP A 110 9.25 4.45 23.22
N LYS A 111 10.54 4.59 23.53
CA LYS A 111 11.11 5.83 24.11
C LYS A 111 10.97 7.02 23.16
N GLY A 112 11.05 6.78 21.84
CA GLY A 112 10.85 7.79 20.80
C GLY A 112 9.41 8.31 20.70
N LEU A 113 8.41 7.58 21.20
CA LEU A 113 7.03 8.04 21.23
C LEU A 113 6.86 9.23 22.19
N ARG A 114 6.11 10.24 21.72
CA ARG A 114 5.75 11.42 22.53
C ARG A 114 5.12 10.98 23.87
N PRO A 115 5.43 11.65 25.00
CA PRO A 115 4.92 11.26 26.32
C PRO A 115 3.39 11.08 26.37
N GLN A 116 2.65 11.95 25.68
CA GLN A 116 1.19 11.86 25.59
C GLN A 116 0.71 10.55 24.92
N ILE A 117 1.39 10.07 23.88
CA ILE A 117 1.05 8.81 23.21
C ILE A 117 1.32 7.65 24.16
N ARG A 118 2.49 7.60 24.80
CA ARG A 118 2.83 6.56 25.78
C ARG A 118 1.82 6.49 26.93
N ASN A 119 1.37 7.65 27.41
CA ASN A 119 0.36 7.73 28.47
C ASN A 119 -1.00 7.15 28.02
N ARG A 120 -1.43 7.44 26.78
CA ARG A 120 -2.67 6.85 26.22
C ARG A 120 -2.57 5.34 26.03
N ILE A 121 -1.42 4.84 25.58
CA ILE A 121 -1.18 3.40 25.46
C ILE A 121 -1.28 2.71 26.82
N ARG A 122 -0.59 3.23 27.85
CA ARG A 122 -0.67 2.69 29.21
C ARG A 122 -2.07 2.78 29.81
N GLN A 123 -2.83 3.84 29.47
CA GLN A 123 -4.21 3.96 29.91
C GLN A 123 -5.08 2.85 29.28
N ALA A 124 -4.90 2.57 27.99
CA ALA A 124 -5.59 1.47 27.32
C ALA A 124 -5.28 0.12 27.97
N GLU A 125 -4.00 -0.17 28.25
CA GLU A 125 -3.56 -1.38 28.96
C GLU A 125 -4.20 -1.50 30.35
N LYS A 126 -4.17 -0.43 31.15
CA LYS A 126 -4.80 -0.37 32.48
C LYS A 126 -6.32 -0.54 32.44
N SER A 127 -6.95 -0.23 31.32
CA SER A 127 -8.39 -0.38 31.11
C SER A 127 -8.80 -1.82 30.78
N GLY A 128 -7.86 -2.76 30.78
CA GLY A 128 -8.11 -4.17 30.47
C GLY A 128 -8.18 -4.47 28.97
N ILE A 129 -7.69 -3.57 28.11
CA ILE A 129 -7.58 -3.86 26.67
C ILE A 129 -6.46 -4.88 26.46
N THR A 130 -6.78 -5.97 25.77
CA THR A 130 -5.81 -7.00 25.38
C THR A 130 -5.69 -7.09 23.87
N VAL A 131 -4.55 -7.52 23.35
CA VAL A 131 -4.31 -7.64 21.90
C VAL A 131 -3.93 -9.07 21.56
N THR A 132 -4.69 -9.69 20.66
CA THR A 132 -4.32 -10.96 20.03
C THR A 132 -3.74 -10.68 18.65
N ASN A 133 -2.81 -11.51 18.20
CA ASN A 133 -2.27 -11.43 16.85
C ASN A 133 -2.19 -12.81 16.19
N GLY A 134 -2.31 -12.84 14.87
CA GLY A 134 -2.46 -14.06 14.08
C GLY A 134 -2.52 -13.76 12.59
N GLN A 135 -3.05 -14.70 11.81
CA GLN A 135 -3.18 -14.59 10.35
C GLN A 135 -4.59 -14.89 9.87
N TYR A 136 -4.78 -15.99 9.13
CA TYR A 136 -6.04 -16.36 8.48
C TYR A 136 -7.20 -16.55 9.47
N GLU A 137 -6.90 -17.09 10.65
CA GLU A 137 -7.84 -17.31 11.74
C GLU A 137 -8.46 -16.02 12.27
N LEU A 138 -7.83 -14.86 12.04
CA LEU A 138 -8.34 -13.54 12.47
C LEU A 138 -8.94 -12.72 11.31
N LEU A 139 -8.90 -13.23 10.07
CA LEU A 139 -9.26 -12.47 8.87
C LEU A 139 -10.73 -12.04 8.85
N ASP A 140 -11.63 -12.90 9.31
CA ASP A 140 -13.07 -12.60 9.28
C ASP A 140 -13.46 -11.51 10.27
N ASP A 141 -12.90 -11.55 11.48
CA ASP A 141 -13.13 -10.52 12.50
C ASP A 141 -12.53 -9.18 12.08
N PHE A 142 -11.30 -9.18 11.53
CA PHE A 142 -10.70 -7.98 10.95
C PHE A 142 -11.57 -7.42 9.82
N TYR A 143 -11.95 -8.24 8.85
CA TYR A 143 -12.65 -7.76 7.66
C TYR A 143 -14.05 -7.21 8.00
N ARG A 144 -14.76 -7.84 8.95
CA ARG A 144 -16.05 -7.34 9.46
C ARG A 144 -15.91 -5.96 10.09
N LEU A 145 -14.93 -5.75 10.96
CA LEU A 145 -14.71 -4.46 11.61
C LEU A 145 -14.24 -3.40 10.60
N TRP A 146 -13.29 -3.77 9.74
CA TRP A 146 -12.70 -2.88 8.73
C TRP A 146 -13.75 -2.38 7.74
N THR A 147 -14.59 -3.26 7.20
CA THR A 147 -15.68 -2.88 6.28
C THR A 147 -16.75 -2.03 6.96
N THR A 148 -17.07 -2.30 8.22
CA THR A 148 -17.98 -1.45 9.01
C THR A 148 -17.42 -0.02 9.11
N ARG A 149 -16.12 0.10 9.41
CA ARG A 149 -15.47 1.40 9.53
C ARG A 149 -15.37 2.13 8.19
N MET A 150 -15.04 1.43 7.11
CA MET A 150 -15.02 2.02 5.76
C MET A 150 -16.39 2.52 5.33
N ARG A 151 -17.47 1.79 5.66
CA ARG A 151 -18.85 2.24 5.42
C ARG A 151 -19.18 3.51 6.19
N GLU A 152 -18.82 3.60 7.47
CA GLU A 152 -19.03 4.81 8.28
C GLU A 152 -18.27 6.03 7.74
N LEU A 153 -17.10 5.81 7.13
CA LEU A 153 -16.30 6.86 6.48
C LEU A 153 -16.77 7.21 5.07
N GLY A 154 -17.73 6.46 4.49
CA GLY A 154 -18.16 6.64 3.11
C GLY A 154 -17.15 6.16 2.06
N THR A 155 -16.20 5.30 2.44
CA THR A 155 -15.12 4.83 1.57
C THR A 155 -15.46 3.46 0.94
N PRO A 156 -15.34 3.29 -0.39
CA PRO A 156 -15.47 1.99 -1.03
C PRO A 156 -14.49 0.95 -0.47
N CYS A 157 -15.00 -0.23 -0.14
CA CYS A 157 -14.19 -1.30 0.46
C CYS A 157 -13.46 -2.13 -0.61
N TYR A 158 -12.25 -2.58 -0.27
CA TYR A 158 -11.57 -3.65 -0.99
C TYR A 158 -12.22 -5.00 -0.71
N SER A 159 -12.12 -5.92 -1.66
CA SER A 159 -12.56 -7.30 -1.48
C SER A 159 -11.75 -7.98 -0.37
N ARG A 160 -12.41 -8.82 0.44
CA ARG A 160 -11.74 -9.75 1.39
C ARG A 160 -10.63 -10.56 0.73
N LYS A 161 -10.79 -10.90 -0.55
CA LYS A 161 -9.79 -11.66 -1.32
C LYS A 161 -8.46 -10.94 -1.43
N LEU A 162 -8.42 -9.61 -1.37
CA LEU A 162 -7.17 -8.84 -1.35
C LEU A 162 -6.37 -9.17 -0.09
N PHE A 163 -7.00 -9.09 1.08
CA PHE A 163 -6.33 -9.35 2.36
C PHE A 163 -5.83 -10.79 2.45
N GLY A 164 -6.62 -11.78 2.01
CA GLY A 164 -6.17 -13.17 1.90
C GLY A 164 -4.96 -13.29 0.96
N ALA A 165 -5.01 -12.68 -0.22
CA ALA A 165 -3.87 -12.70 -1.15
C ALA A 165 -2.60 -12.06 -0.57
N ILE A 166 -2.72 -11.03 0.27
CA ILE A 166 -1.59 -10.41 0.97
C ILE A 166 -1.04 -11.37 2.02
N LEU A 167 -1.91 -12.05 2.81
CA LEU A 167 -1.49 -13.08 3.76
C LEU A 167 -0.74 -14.23 3.07
N ASP A 168 -1.22 -14.69 1.92
CA ASP A 168 -0.55 -15.75 1.14
C ASP A 168 0.83 -15.30 0.63
N THR A 169 0.91 -14.07 0.11
CA THR A 169 2.11 -13.57 -0.55
C THR A 169 3.20 -13.20 0.46
N PHE A 170 2.80 -12.70 1.63
CA PHE A 170 3.69 -12.26 2.70
C PHE A 170 3.48 -13.10 3.96
N SER A 171 3.38 -14.42 3.83
CA SER A 171 3.02 -15.34 4.93
C SER A 171 3.93 -15.20 6.15
N ASN A 172 5.23 -14.97 5.98
CA ASN A 172 6.15 -14.77 7.11
C ASN A 172 6.16 -13.32 7.64
N ASN A 173 5.61 -12.37 6.89
CA ASN A 173 5.74 -10.94 7.12
C ASN A 173 4.40 -10.22 7.24
N SER A 174 3.30 -10.94 7.42
CA SER A 174 1.96 -10.35 7.55
C SER A 174 1.25 -10.86 8.79
N ARG A 175 0.54 -9.95 9.46
CA ARG A 175 -0.20 -10.23 10.69
C ARG A 175 -1.47 -9.40 10.78
N ILE A 176 -2.44 -9.96 11.48
CA ILE A 176 -3.64 -9.28 11.92
C ILE A 176 -3.54 -9.14 13.44
N PHE A 177 -3.85 -7.95 13.95
CA PHE A 177 -3.97 -7.67 15.37
C PHE A 177 -5.41 -7.31 15.68
N LEU A 178 -5.99 -7.91 16.72
CA LEU A 178 -7.32 -7.59 17.22
C LEU A 178 -7.18 -7.11 18.67
N ALA A 179 -7.68 -5.91 18.94
CA ALA A 179 -7.76 -5.38 20.30
C ALA A 179 -9.14 -5.72 20.89
N HIS A 180 -9.14 -6.33 22.08
CA HIS A 180 -10.33 -6.75 22.79
C HIS A 180 -10.60 -5.84 23.98
N SER A 181 -11.85 -5.46 24.16
CA SER A 181 -12.35 -4.73 25.33
C SER A 181 -13.64 -5.41 25.79
N ASN A 182 -13.71 -5.79 27.07
CA ASN A 182 -14.88 -6.46 27.65
C ASN A 182 -15.36 -7.70 26.85
N GLY A 183 -14.41 -8.51 26.37
CA GLY A 183 -14.69 -9.73 25.60
C GLY A 183 -15.16 -9.50 24.16
N LYS A 184 -15.09 -8.26 23.64
CA LYS A 184 -15.45 -7.92 22.25
C LYS A 184 -14.27 -7.30 21.51
N VAL A 185 -14.16 -7.59 20.22
CA VAL A 185 -13.19 -6.93 19.33
C VAL A 185 -13.60 -5.46 19.17
N ALA A 186 -12.73 -4.56 19.63
CA ALA A 186 -12.94 -3.11 19.63
C ALA A 186 -12.15 -2.40 18.53
N ALA A 187 -10.98 -2.93 18.16
CA ALA A 187 -10.15 -2.40 17.09
C ALA A 187 -9.42 -3.54 16.37
N ALA A 188 -9.02 -3.29 15.12
CA ALA A 188 -8.27 -4.24 14.33
C ALA A 188 -7.20 -3.50 13.51
N LEU A 189 -6.10 -4.20 13.23
CA LEU A 189 -5.00 -3.72 12.40
C LEU A 189 -4.54 -4.87 11.51
N PHE A 190 -4.47 -4.64 10.21
CA PHE A 190 -3.82 -5.54 9.28
C PHE A 190 -2.46 -4.97 8.91
N SER A 191 -1.39 -5.76 9.04
CA SER A 191 -0.06 -5.34 8.64
C SER A 191 0.63 -6.36 7.73
N TYR A 192 1.49 -5.86 6.85
CA TYR A 192 2.47 -6.67 6.14
C TYR A 192 3.78 -5.89 5.97
N ALA A 193 4.90 -6.59 5.90
CA ALA A 193 6.22 -5.99 5.74
C ALA A 193 6.92 -6.42 4.45
N LEU A 194 7.58 -5.46 3.81
CA LEU A 194 8.38 -5.65 2.60
C LEU A 194 9.52 -4.63 2.59
N ASN A 195 10.74 -5.08 2.25
CA ASN A 195 11.93 -4.24 2.08
C ASN A 195 12.21 -3.27 3.26
N GLY A 196 12.06 -3.76 4.49
CA GLY A 196 12.33 -2.96 5.69
C GLY A 196 11.23 -1.98 6.07
N CYS A 197 10.09 -1.99 5.38
CA CYS A 197 8.92 -1.18 5.72
C CYS A 197 7.75 -2.07 6.14
N ALA A 198 6.97 -1.64 7.14
CA ALA A 198 5.70 -2.23 7.52
C ALA A 198 4.55 -1.33 7.05
N PHE A 199 3.61 -1.92 6.33
CA PHE A 199 2.40 -1.28 5.81
C PHE A 199 1.20 -1.69 6.65
N THR A 200 0.33 -0.74 6.98
CA THR A 200 -0.81 -0.99 7.87
C THR A 200 -2.14 -0.51 7.25
N ARG A 201 -3.22 -1.21 7.60
CA ARG A 201 -4.61 -0.91 7.24
C ARG A 201 -5.57 -1.21 8.38
#